data_AF-A0ABD0LMI9-F1
#
_entry.id   AF-A0ABD0LMI9-F1
#
_cell.length_a   1.000
_cell.length_b   1.000
_cell.length_c   1.000
_cell.angle_alpha   90.00
_cell.angle_beta   90.00
_cell.angle_gamma   90.00
#
_symmetry.space_group_name_H-M   'P 1'
#
loop_
_entity.id
_entity.type
_entity.pdbx_description
1 polymer ?
#
loop_
_entity_poly.entity_id
_entity_poly.type
_entity_poly.pdbx_seq_one_letter_code
_entity_poly.pdbx_strand_id
1 'polypeptide(L)'
;CKLYRRGVITGDLCKPLCERGQIEIMDCANLKHTQKKVIQVSCVDACKRGRTVPAFLKTEKKDTKSALKELPPWQGPGNDAEDFLTESRDIILKYVNTHIGFDPFRNRDPLKVIWGQGSERDLQHVQYASAVWRSLSMLFRSQGRQSEYILGKALADYRIFPEMYGSCGHYYLEESCPPRPFDWTPPQLAHLHHREASWIGRAQDALNILQLIERLETALPSPMIACDVKLENLGFCSEGDLRVIDSTSYFFNVSTPRPSQPCSVTGSPCHIWQRRCPGTCDALRGVCVMRNSVNLE
;
A
#
# COMPACT_ATOMS: atom_id res chain seq x y z
N CYS A 1 -4.50 -12.30 16.48
CA CYS A 1 -4.86 -12.38 17.92
C CYS A 1 -4.06 -13.39 18.74
N LYS A 2 -4.10 -14.72 18.49
CA LYS A 2 -3.29 -15.68 19.30
C LYS A 2 -1.80 -15.32 19.35
N LEU A 3 -1.23 -14.87 18.23
CA LEU A 3 0.17 -14.42 18.16
C LEU A 3 0.44 -13.14 18.96
N TYR A 4 -0.51 -12.19 18.95
CA TYR A 4 -0.43 -10.96 19.73
C TYR A 4 -0.43 -11.26 21.24
N ARG A 5 -1.37 -12.09 21.71
CA ARG A 5 -1.44 -12.51 23.13
C ARG A 5 -0.22 -13.27 23.62
N ARG A 6 0.55 -13.87 22.71
CA ARG A 6 1.83 -14.55 23.00
C ARG A 6 3.04 -13.61 22.90
N GLY A 7 2.84 -12.33 22.62
CA GLY A 7 3.93 -11.36 22.42
C GLY A 7 4.77 -11.62 21.16
N VAL A 8 4.25 -12.36 20.17
CA VAL A 8 5.00 -12.70 18.94
C VAL A 8 4.92 -11.59 17.89
N ILE A 9 3.80 -10.86 17.86
CA ILE A 9 3.53 -9.72 16.99
C ILE A 9 2.92 -8.61 17.83
N THR A 10 3.00 -7.37 17.35
CA THR A 10 2.33 -6.23 17.98
C THR A 10 1.95 -5.19 16.92
N GLY A 11 1.39 -4.07 17.36
CA GLY A 11 0.91 -2.96 16.53
C GLY A 11 -0.19 -2.19 17.25
N ASP A 12 -0.39 -0.94 16.86
CA ASP A 12 -1.37 -0.01 17.43
C ASP A 12 -2.81 -0.51 17.34
N LEU A 13 -3.13 -1.33 16.33
CA LEU A 13 -4.45 -1.94 16.16
C LEU A 13 -4.62 -3.28 16.86
N CYS A 14 -3.57 -3.89 17.44
CA CYS A 14 -3.72 -5.21 18.04
C CYS A 14 -4.69 -5.23 19.23
N LYS A 15 -4.67 -4.22 20.10
CA LYS A 15 -5.63 -4.11 21.23
C LYS A 15 -7.06 -3.88 20.74
N PRO A 16 -7.33 -2.86 19.89
CA PRO A 16 -8.64 -2.68 19.26
C PRO A 16 -9.19 -3.95 18.61
N LEU A 17 -8.34 -4.67 17.85
CA LEU A 17 -8.74 -5.84 17.07
C LEU A 17 -8.98 -7.09 17.93
N CYS A 18 -8.11 -7.36 18.91
CA CYS A 18 -8.03 -8.67 19.54
C CYS A 18 -8.55 -8.75 20.97
N GLU A 19 -8.79 -7.60 21.60
CA GLU A 19 -9.18 -7.51 23.01
C GLU A 19 -10.41 -6.65 23.22
N ARG A 20 -10.48 -5.47 22.58
CA ARG A 20 -11.53 -4.49 22.86
C ARG A 20 -12.78 -4.64 21.98
N GLY A 21 -12.71 -5.42 20.90
CA GLY A 21 -13.83 -5.57 19.96
C GLY A 21 -14.18 -4.28 19.22
N GLN A 22 -13.22 -3.35 19.08
CA GLN A 22 -13.43 -2.05 18.41
C GLN A 22 -13.39 -2.15 16.88
N ILE A 23 -13.08 -3.32 16.34
CA ILE A 23 -13.03 -3.60 14.90
C ILE A 23 -13.96 -4.77 14.64
N GLU A 24 -15.12 -4.47 14.05
CA GLU A 24 -16.19 -5.44 13.79
C GLU A 24 -16.20 -5.83 12.32
N ILE A 25 -16.19 -7.13 12.03
CA ILE A 25 -16.20 -7.63 10.65
C ILE A 25 -17.62 -7.47 10.09
N MET A 26 -17.74 -6.75 8.98
CA MET A 26 -19.02 -6.51 8.30
C MET A 26 -19.20 -7.46 7.12
N ASP A 27 -18.22 -7.49 6.22
CA ASP A 27 -18.30 -8.31 5.00
C ASP A 27 -16.90 -8.73 4.51
N CYS A 28 -16.83 -9.82 3.75
CA CYS A 28 -15.61 -10.29 3.12
C CYS A 28 -15.57 -9.85 1.66
N ALA A 29 -14.87 -8.76 1.37
CA ALA A 29 -14.66 -8.22 0.02
C ALA A 29 -13.65 -9.03 -0.84
N ASN A 30 -13.39 -10.29 -0.51
CA ASN A 30 -12.38 -11.10 -1.20
C ASN A 30 -12.80 -11.42 -2.64
N LEU A 31 -12.05 -10.90 -3.61
CA LEU A 31 -12.08 -11.38 -4.99
C LEU A 31 -11.45 -12.78 -5.04
N LYS A 32 -12.21 -13.78 -5.54
CA LYS A 32 -11.95 -15.23 -5.48
C LYS A 32 -10.59 -15.72 -6.03
N HIS A 33 -9.71 -14.85 -6.52
CA HIS A 33 -8.45 -15.21 -7.18
C HIS A 33 -7.20 -14.47 -6.66
N THR A 34 -7.32 -13.64 -5.62
CA THR A 34 -6.16 -12.90 -5.09
C THR A 34 -5.48 -13.63 -3.91
N GLN A 35 -4.20 -13.35 -3.72
CA GLN A 35 -3.47 -13.77 -2.51
C GLN A 35 -3.73 -12.83 -1.31
N LYS A 36 -4.26 -11.64 -1.57
CA LYS A 36 -4.61 -10.63 -0.58
C LYS A 36 -5.95 -10.99 0.06
N LYS A 37 -6.09 -10.78 1.36
CA LYS A 37 -7.41 -10.79 2.01
C LYS A 37 -7.85 -9.35 2.24
N VAL A 38 -9.08 -9.04 1.86
CA VAL A 38 -9.70 -7.73 2.05
C VAL A 38 -11.04 -7.96 2.74
N ILE A 39 -11.20 -7.36 3.92
CA ILE A 39 -12.37 -7.52 4.78
C ILE A 39 -12.90 -6.12 5.10
N GLN A 40 -14.17 -5.88 4.82
CA GLN A 40 -14.82 -4.66 5.24
C GLN A 40 -15.14 -4.74 6.73
N VAL A 41 -14.79 -3.70 7.47
CA VAL A 41 -15.00 -3.64 8.92
C VAL A 41 -15.61 -2.30 9.34
N SER A 42 -16.30 -2.31 10.46
CA SER A 42 -16.70 -1.12 11.20
C SER A 42 -15.66 -0.88 12.29
N CYS A 43 -15.06 0.31 12.31
CA CYS A 43 -14.03 0.68 13.26
C CYS A 43 -14.56 1.73 14.24
N VAL A 44 -14.72 1.33 15.49
CA VAL A 44 -15.32 2.11 16.57
C VAL A 44 -14.22 2.72 17.43
N ASP A 45 -14.07 4.05 17.40
CA ASP A 45 -13.17 4.87 18.23
C ASP A 45 -11.65 4.64 17.98
N ALA A 46 -11.24 3.46 17.53
CA ALA A 46 -9.83 3.11 17.30
C ALA A 46 -9.23 3.78 16.05
N CYS A 47 -10.02 3.98 14.99
CA CYS A 47 -9.54 4.60 13.75
C CYS A 47 -9.65 6.13 13.80
N LYS A 48 -10.81 6.62 14.25
CA LYS A 48 -11.05 8.04 14.48
C LYS A 48 -11.71 8.17 15.85
N ARG A 49 -11.01 8.83 16.78
CA ARG A 49 -11.45 9.00 18.16
C ARG A 49 -12.86 9.60 18.22
N GLY A 50 -13.75 8.98 18.98
CA GLY A 50 -15.13 9.39 19.15
C GLY A 50 -16.05 9.14 17.94
N ARG A 51 -15.62 8.36 16.94
CA ARG A 51 -16.42 8.06 15.74
C ARG A 51 -16.38 6.57 15.40
N THR A 52 -17.45 6.11 14.78
CA THR A 52 -17.49 4.83 14.07
C THR A 52 -17.35 5.09 12.59
N VAL A 53 -16.34 4.49 11.96
CA VAL A 53 -16.06 4.69 10.52
C VAL A 53 -15.92 3.34 9.81
N PRO A 54 -16.39 3.23 8.55
CA PRO A 54 -16.09 2.06 7.74
C PRO A 54 -14.59 2.04 7.39
N ALA A 55 -14.01 0.85 7.34
CA ALA A 55 -12.60 0.63 7.01
C ALA A 55 -12.41 -0.71 6.28
N PHE A 56 -11.24 -0.88 5.66
CA PHE A 56 -10.84 -2.18 5.10
C PHE A 56 -9.66 -2.75 5.86
N LEU A 57 -9.85 -3.96 6.41
CA LEU A 57 -8.80 -4.77 7.01
C LEU A 57 -8.16 -5.63 5.92
N LYS A 58 -6.88 -5.38 5.66
CA LYS A 58 -6.12 -5.99 4.57
C LYS A 58 -4.94 -6.80 5.08
N THR A 59 -4.55 -7.82 4.31
CA THR A 59 -3.28 -8.53 4.47
C THR A 59 -2.80 -9.06 3.13
N GLU A 60 -1.50 -8.92 2.86
CA GLU A 60 -0.86 -9.44 1.65
C GLU A 60 -0.53 -10.95 1.74
N LYS A 61 -0.57 -11.54 2.93
CA LYS A 61 -0.18 -12.95 3.14
C LYS A 61 -1.36 -13.83 3.53
N LYS A 62 -1.50 -14.96 2.83
CA LYS A 62 -2.47 -16.02 3.19
C LYS A 62 -2.09 -16.75 4.48
N ASP A 63 -0.80 -16.96 4.74
CA ASP A 63 -0.31 -17.70 5.91
C ASP A 63 0.72 -16.92 6.75
N THR A 64 0.28 -16.55 7.95
CA THR A 64 1.11 -15.89 8.97
C THR A 64 2.20 -16.80 9.54
N LYS A 65 1.98 -18.12 9.61
CA LYS A 65 2.95 -19.06 10.21
C LYS A 65 4.19 -19.19 9.35
N SER A 66 4.02 -19.33 8.04
CA SER A 66 5.15 -19.36 7.10
C SER A 66 5.92 -18.04 7.14
N ALA A 67 5.22 -16.90 7.19
CA ALA A 67 5.86 -15.59 7.32
C ALA A 67 6.73 -15.44 8.58
N LEU A 68 6.29 -16.02 9.70
CA LEU A 68 7.03 -15.97 10.97
C LEU A 68 8.23 -16.91 11.00
N LYS A 69 8.20 -18.06 10.33
CA LYS A 69 9.34 -18.98 10.27
C LYS A 69 10.57 -18.35 9.61
N GLU A 70 10.34 -17.44 8.67
CA GLU A 70 11.39 -16.71 7.92
C GLU A 70 11.87 -15.44 8.63
N LEU A 71 11.36 -15.15 9.83
CA LEU A 71 11.62 -13.91 10.56
C LEU A 71 12.12 -14.23 11.98
N PRO A 72 13.45 -14.35 12.15
CA PRO A 72 14.02 -14.55 13.48
C PRO A 72 13.64 -13.38 14.41
N PRO A 73 13.64 -13.61 15.74
CA PRO A 73 13.54 -12.52 16.70
C PRO A 73 14.69 -11.52 16.48
N TRP A 74 14.51 -10.31 16.98
CA TRP A 74 15.60 -9.33 16.99
C TRP A 74 16.71 -9.80 17.94
N GLN A 75 17.97 -9.69 17.51
CA GLN A 75 19.16 -10.20 18.22
C GLN A 75 20.25 -9.11 18.34
N GLY A 76 19.86 -7.83 18.41
CA GLY A 76 20.83 -6.74 18.43
C GLY A 76 21.76 -6.77 19.65
N PRO A 77 22.86 -6.01 19.59
CA PRO A 77 23.88 -6.00 20.63
C PRO A 77 23.27 -5.59 21.98
N GLY A 78 23.52 -6.39 23.03
CA GLY A 78 23.23 -6.01 24.41
C GLY A 78 21.77 -5.95 24.88
N ASN A 79 20.77 -6.24 24.03
CA ASN A 79 19.35 -6.01 24.36
C ASN A 79 19.08 -4.56 24.83
N ASP A 80 19.70 -3.58 24.20
CA ASP A 80 19.39 -2.17 24.46
C ASP A 80 18.17 -1.72 23.63
N ALA A 81 17.29 -0.91 24.25
CA ALA A 81 16.13 -0.33 23.58
C ALA A 81 16.55 0.70 22.53
N GLU A 82 17.62 1.46 22.76
CA GLU A 82 18.06 2.50 21.82
C GLU A 82 18.63 1.91 20.53
N ASP A 83 19.41 0.83 20.63
CA ASP A 83 19.91 0.07 19.48
C ASP A 83 18.74 -0.47 18.64
N PHE A 84 17.73 -1.05 19.30
CA PHE A 84 16.53 -1.52 18.62
C PHE A 84 15.79 -0.40 17.86
N LEU A 85 15.63 0.77 18.48
CA LEU A 85 14.97 1.92 17.86
C LEU A 85 15.77 2.44 16.67
N THR A 86 17.10 2.48 16.78
CA THR A 86 18.00 2.88 15.70
C THR A 86 17.89 1.92 14.52
N GLU A 87 18.04 0.62 14.75
CA GLU A 87 17.90 -0.40 13.69
C GLU A 87 16.51 -0.37 13.03
N SER A 88 15.46 -0.13 13.83
CA SER A 88 14.08 -0.01 13.32
C SER A 88 13.89 1.22 12.43
N ARG A 89 14.55 2.34 12.73
CA ARG A 89 14.55 3.53 11.85
C ARG A 89 15.34 3.25 10.57
N ASP A 90 16.48 2.59 10.69
CA ASP A 90 17.35 2.30 9.55
C ASP A 90 16.67 1.40 8.50
N ILE A 91 15.91 0.38 8.91
CA ILE A 91 15.15 -0.44 7.95
C ILE A 91 14.06 0.37 7.24
N ILE A 92 13.41 1.32 7.92
CA ILE A 92 12.41 2.21 7.32
C ILE A 92 13.08 3.13 6.31
N LEU A 93 14.15 3.81 6.72
CA LEU A 93 14.91 4.73 5.87
C LEU A 93 15.51 4.01 4.66
N LYS A 94 16.06 2.81 4.87
CA LYS A 94 16.55 1.96 3.77
C LYS A 94 15.45 1.63 2.78
N TYR A 95 14.25 1.26 3.26
CA TYR A 95 13.11 1.02 2.38
C TYR A 95 12.77 2.29 1.60
N VAL A 96 12.61 3.44 2.27
CA VAL A 96 12.30 4.72 1.62
C VAL A 96 13.33 5.10 0.57
N ASN A 97 14.62 5.00 0.89
CA ASN A 97 15.70 5.31 -0.06
C ASN A 97 15.69 4.37 -1.27
N THR A 98 15.37 3.10 -1.06
CA THR A 98 15.33 2.08 -2.13
C THR A 98 14.05 2.17 -2.96
N HIS A 99 12.93 2.53 -2.35
CA HIS A 99 11.59 2.38 -2.94
C HIS A 99 10.94 3.70 -3.36
N ILE A 100 11.20 4.79 -2.64
CA ILE A 100 10.57 6.11 -2.80
C ILE A 100 11.55 7.12 -3.39
N GLY A 101 12.80 7.16 -2.89
CA GLY A 101 13.88 7.97 -3.47
C GLY A 101 13.89 9.44 -3.05
N PHE A 102 13.00 9.84 -2.14
CA PHE A 102 13.03 11.13 -1.43
C PHE A 102 12.57 10.92 0.01
N ASP A 103 12.82 11.87 0.91
CA ASP A 103 12.34 11.81 2.30
C ASP A 103 10.86 12.24 2.40
N PRO A 104 9.92 11.32 2.65
CA PRO A 104 8.51 11.64 2.81
C PRO A 104 8.17 12.11 4.24
N PHE A 105 9.09 11.95 5.20
CA PHE A 105 8.80 12.17 6.61
C PHE A 105 8.88 13.63 7.03
N ARG A 106 9.55 14.49 6.25
CA ARG A 106 9.62 15.96 6.47
C ARG A 106 10.08 16.31 7.90
N ASN A 107 11.20 15.73 8.33
CA ASN A 107 11.76 15.85 9.70
C ASN A 107 10.94 15.20 10.82
N ARG A 108 9.86 14.46 10.52
CA ARG A 108 9.19 13.60 11.51
C ARG A 108 9.97 12.31 11.72
N ASP A 109 9.89 11.72 12.90
CA ASP A 109 10.49 10.42 13.18
C ASP A 109 9.85 9.33 12.28
N PRO A 110 10.62 8.69 11.37
CA PRO A 110 10.10 7.67 10.45
C PRO A 110 9.40 6.53 11.17
N LEU A 111 9.92 6.12 12.33
CA LEU A 111 9.34 5.04 13.13
C LEU A 111 7.99 5.43 13.69
N LYS A 112 7.84 6.66 14.20
CA LYS A 112 6.53 7.15 14.69
C LYS A 112 5.51 7.28 13.55
N VAL A 113 5.93 7.68 12.36
CA VAL A 113 5.04 7.80 11.20
C VAL A 113 4.54 6.42 10.75
N ILE A 114 5.44 5.45 10.58
CA ILE A 114 5.09 4.11 10.08
C ILE A 114 4.36 3.28 11.16
N TRP A 115 4.78 3.38 12.41
CA TRP A 115 4.29 2.53 13.51
C TRP A 115 3.09 3.12 14.27
N GLY A 116 2.87 4.44 14.18
CA GLY A 116 1.74 5.14 14.80
C GLY A 116 2.06 5.78 16.16
N GLN A 117 1.17 6.67 16.63
CA GLN A 117 1.38 7.47 17.86
C GLN A 117 0.96 6.77 19.17
N GLY A 118 0.34 5.57 19.10
CA GLY A 118 -0.12 4.82 20.28
C GLY A 118 0.87 3.79 20.83
N SER A 119 2.03 3.64 20.19
CA SER A 119 2.97 2.54 20.40
C SER A 119 4.20 2.90 21.22
N GLU A 120 4.25 4.09 21.83
CA GLU A 120 5.43 4.55 22.59
C GLU A 120 5.79 3.57 23.72
N ARG A 121 4.81 2.94 24.36
CA ARG A 121 5.05 1.85 25.32
C ARG A 121 5.72 0.63 24.69
N ASP A 122 5.27 0.21 23.51
CA ASP A 122 5.84 -0.96 22.83
C ASP A 122 7.27 -0.69 22.35
N LEU A 123 7.55 0.58 22.00
CA LEU A 123 8.86 1.04 21.53
C LEU A 123 9.86 1.30 22.67
N GLN A 124 9.39 1.61 23.88
CA GLN A 124 10.24 1.92 25.04
C GLN A 124 10.70 0.68 25.82
N HIS A 125 10.11 -0.50 25.60
CA HIS A 125 10.47 -1.70 26.33
C HIS A 125 11.05 -2.77 25.40
N VAL A 126 12.35 -3.08 25.58
CA VAL A 126 13.07 -4.06 24.74
C VAL A 126 12.41 -5.44 24.70
N GLN A 127 11.64 -5.81 25.72
CA GLN A 127 10.86 -7.06 25.72
C GLN A 127 9.88 -7.18 24.53
N TYR A 128 9.46 -6.05 23.95
CA TYR A 128 8.60 -6.01 22.76
C TYR A 128 9.39 -5.82 21.45
N ALA A 129 10.70 -5.58 21.49
CA ALA A 129 11.55 -5.35 20.33
C ALA A 129 11.38 -6.44 19.27
N SER A 130 11.42 -7.71 19.68
CA SER A 130 11.21 -8.84 18.78
C SER A 130 9.81 -8.86 18.14
N ALA A 131 8.78 -8.45 18.87
CA ALA A 131 7.40 -8.41 18.36
C ALA A 131 7.22 -7.28 17.34
N VAL A 132 7.78 -6.10 17.62
CA VAL A 132 7.79 -4.95 16.72
C VAL A 132 8.62 -5.26 15.48
N TRP A 133 9.85 -5.76 15.64
CA TRP A 133 10.75 -6.14 14.55
C TRP A 133 10.09 -7.09 13.56
N ARG A 134 9.47 -8.17 14.06
CA ARG A 134 8.76 -9.14 13.23
C ARG A 134 7.60 -8.49 12.49
N SER A 135 6.84 -7.64 13.17
CA SER A 135 5.66 -7.00 12.61
C SER A 135 6.03 -5.99 11.53
N LEU A 136 6.99 -5.09 11.79
CA LEU A 136 7.59 -4.21 10.78
C LEU A 136 8.10 -5.02 9.59
N SER A 137 8.95 -6.02 9.85
CA SER A 137 9.53 -6.86 8.78
C SER A 137 8.46 -7.54 7.92
N MET A 138 7.32 -7.92 8.48
CA MET A 138 6.23 -8.48 7.69
C MET A 138 5.51 -7.43 6.84
N LEU A 139 5.38 -6.18 7.32
CA LEU A 139 4.78 -5.07 6.56
C LEU A 139 5.69 -4.60 5.41
N PHE A 140 7.02 -4.68 5.59
CA PHE A 140 8.00 -4.34 4.56
C PHE A 140 8.17 -5.39 3.48
N ARG A 141 7.96 -6.67 3.81
CA ARG A 141 8.20 -7.78 2.89
C ARG A 141 7.07 -7.96 1.89
N SER A 142 7.20 -7.31 0.73
CA SER A 142 6.47 -7.68 -0.48
C SER A 142 7.45 -8.19 -1.55
N GLN A 143 7.28 -9.45 -1.99
CA GLN A 143 8.20 -10.11 -2.92
C GLN A 143 8.10 -9.47 -4.32
N GLY A 144 8.92 -8.46 -4.60
CA GLY A 144 8.94 -7.76 -5.90
C GLY A 144 7.71 -6.89 -6.16
N ARG A 145 7.03 -6.45 -5.10
CA ARG A 145 5.93 -5.49 -5.14
C ARG A 145 6.29 -4.27 -4.29
N GLN A 146 5.38 -3.31 -4.21
CA GLN A 146 5.48 -2.20 -3.26
C GLN A 146 4.60 -2.50 -2.04
N SER A 147 5.11 -2.17 -0.86
CA SER A 147 4.31 -2.27 0.37
C SER A 147 3.27 -1.16 0.41
N GLU A 148 2.01 -1.55 0.25
CA GLU A 148 0.86 -0.64 0.27
C GLU A 148 0.76 0.11 1.60
N TYR A 149 0.98 -0.60 2.72
CA TYR A 149 0.97 -0.01 4.05
C TYR A 149 2.03 1.09 4.21
N ILE A 150 3.27 0.82 3.77
CA ILE A 150 4.37 1.78 3.91
C ILE A 150 4.16 2.98 3.00
N LEU A 151 3.78 2.77 1.74
CA LEU A 151 3.45 3.88 0.84
C LEU A 151 2.29 4.71 1.38
N GLY A 152 1.22 4.09 1.87
CA GLY A 152 0.07 4.78 2.44
C GLY A 152 0.41 5.60 3.69
N LYS A 153 1.24 5.06 4.60
CA LYS A 153 1.71 5.81 5.78
C LYS A 153 2.69 6.93 5.42
N ALA A 154 3.68 6.65 4.58
CA ALA A 154 4.72 7.61 4.21
C ALA A 154 4.16 8.77 3.38
N LEU A 155 3.23 8.49 2.46
CA LEU A 155 2.69 9.46 1.51
C LEU A 155 1.29 9.95 1.89
N ALA A 156 0.89 9.79 3.15
CA ALA A 156 -0.43 10.17 3.66
C ALA A 156 -0.78 11.63 3.35
N ASP A 157 0.18 12.55 3.49
CA ASP A 157 -0.01 13.99 3.28
C ASP A 157 -0.38 14.35 1.82
N TYR A 158 -0.06 13.47 0.85
CA TYR A 158 -0.34 13.71 -0.57
C TYR A 158 -1.75 13.24 -1.00
N ARG A 159 -2.46 12.49 -0.14
CA ARG A 159 -3.82 12.00 -0.39
C ARG A 159 -3.99 11.22 -1.71
N ILE A 160 -2.94 10.54 -2.16
CA ILE A 160 -2.94 9.67 -3.35
C ILE A 160 -3.48 8.28 -3.01
N PHE A 161 -3.20 7.82 -1.78
CA PHE A 161 -3.60 6.53 -1.23
C PHE A 161 -4.61 6.72 -0.08
N PRO A 162 -5.43 5.70 0.25
CA PRO A 162 -6.24 5.69 1.46
C PRO A 162 -5.42 5.95 2.73
N GLU A 163 -6.03 6.62 3.70
CA GLU A 163 -5.42 6.84 5.01
C GLU A 163 -5.20 5.48 5.71
N MET A 164 -3.97 5.22 6.18
CA MET A 164 -3.64 4.01 6.93
C MET A 164 -3.85 4.26 8.43
N TYR A 165 -4.85 3.62 9.03
CA TYR A 165 -5.14 3.78 10.47
C TYR A 165 -4.08 3.13 11.35
N GLY A 166 -3.57 1.96 10.96
CA GLY A 166 -2.54 1.25 11.72
C GLY A 166 -2.40 -0.21 11.33
N SER A 167 -1.75 -1.00 12.18
CA SER A 167 -1.48 -2.42 11.92
C SER A 167 -1.53 -3.31 13.16
N CYS A 168 -1.66 -4.61 12.92
CA CYS A 168 -1.42 -5.66 13.90
C CYS A 168 -0.66 -6.82 13.23
N GLY A 169 0.65 -6.87 13.43
CA GLY A 169 1.52 -7.72 12.63
C GLY A 169 1.51 -7.30 11.15
N HIS A 170 1.01 -8.17 10.28
CA HIS A 170 0.94 -7.95 8.82
C HIS A 170 -0.49 -7.64 8.35
N TYR A 171 -1.44 -7.59 9.28
CA TYR A 171 -2.76 -7.04 9.00
C TYR A 171 -2.69 -5.54 9.21
N TYR A 172 -3.22 -4.78 8.27
CA TYR A 172 -3.32 -3.33 8.38
C TYR A 172 -4.73 -2.87 8.04
N LEU A 173 -5.09 -1.72 8.58
CA LEU A 173 -6.41 -1.14 8.42
C LEU A 173 -6.29 0.19 7.71
N GLU A 174 -7.12 0.38 6.70
CA GLU A 174 -7.17 1.60 5.90
C GLU A 174 -8.57 2.19 5.84
N GLU A 175 -8.64 3.47 5.47
CA GLU A 175 -9.87 4.16 5.12
C GLU A 175 -10.70 3.37 4.11
N SER A 176 -12.02 3.34 4.32
CA SER A 176 -12.92 2.74 3.33
C SER A 176 -13.01 3.63 2.09
N CYS A 177 -12.39 3.15 1.03
CA CYS A 177 -12.50 3.74 -0.31
C CYS A 177 -13.04 2.68 -1.27
N PRO A 178 -14.35 2.38 -1.24
CA PRO A 178 -14.91 1.32 -2.07
C PRO A 178 -14.70 1.61 -3.56
N PRO A 179 -14.37 0.58 -4.37
CA PRO A 179 -14.41 0.72 -5.81
C PRO A 179 -15.86 0.98 -6.23
N ARG A 180 -16.10 2.09 -6.95
CA ARG A 180 -17.39 2.36 -7.55
C ARG A 180 -17.43 1.67 -8.93
N PRO A 181 -18.56 1.05 -9.33
CA PRO A 181 -18.77 0.74 -10.74
C PRO A 181 -18.79 2.06 -11.51
N PHE A 182 -17.67 2.36 -12.13
CA PHE A 182 -17.51 3.47 -13.06
C PHE A 182 -18.57 3.37 -14.15
N ASP A 183 -19.15 4.50 -14.54
CA ASP A 183 -20.29 4.55 -15.46
C ASP A 183 -19.81 4.43 -16.92
N TRP A 184 -19.00 3.41 -17.20
CA TRP A 184 -18.27 3.23 -18.45
C TRP A 184 -18.91 2.19 -19.36
N THR A 185 -20.19 1.89 -19.18
CA THR A 185 -20.91 1.05 -20.14
C THR A 185 -20.79 1.70 -21.52
N PRO A 186 -20.10 1.07 -22.48
CA PRO A 186 -19.99 1.61 -23.82
C PRO A 186 -21.41 1.87 -24.34
N PRO A 187 -21.68 2.97 -25.06
CA PRO A 187 -23.02 3.26 -25.56
C PRO A 187 -23.66 2.09 -26.30
N GLN A 188 -22.84 1.28 -26.97
CA GLN A 188 -23.25 0.07 -27.69
C GLN A 188 -23.77 -1.07 -26.79
N LEU A 189 -23.40 -1.07 -25.51
CA LEU A 189 -23.77 -2.07 -24.51
C LEU A 189 -24.73 -1.50 -23.45
N ALA A 190 -25.08 -0.21 -23.53
CA ALA A 190 -25.95 0.47 -22.56
C ALA A 190 -27.33 -0.21 -22.44
N HIS A 191 -27.87 -0.71 -23.57
CA HIS A 191 -29.14 -1.43 -23.62
C HIS A 191 -29.14 -2.75 -22.84
N LEU A 192 -27.98 -3.39 -22.65
CA LEU A 192 -27.86 -4.69 -21.96
C LEU A 192 -27.78 -4.56 -20.43
N HIS A 193 -27.36 -3.38 -19.94
CA HIS A 193 -27.09 -3.18 -18.51
C HIS A 193 -28.16 -2.40 -17.76
N HIS A 194 -29.24 -1.96 -18.43
CA HIS A 194 -30.33 -1.14 -17.85
C HIS A 194 -29.83 0.05 -17.01
N ARG A 195 -28.61 0.50 -17.28
CA ARG A 195 -27.97 1.68 -16.72
C ARG A 195 -27.53 2.48 -17.92
N GLU A 196 -28.33 3.47 -18.29
CA GLU A 196 -27.83 4.51 -19.18
C GLU A 196 -26.80 5.29 -18.39
N ALA A 197 -25.54 4.95 -18.60
CA ALA A 197 -24.46 5.77 -18.09
C ALA A 197 -24.67 7.18 -18.62
N SER A 198 -25.00 8.12 -17.73
CA SER A 198 -25.27 9.48 -18.18
C SER A 198 -23.97 10.08 -18.70
N TRP A 199 -24.03 10.86 -19.79
CA TRP A 199 -22.85 11.60 -20.27
C TRP A 199 -22.19 12.39 -19.13
N ILE A 200 -23.01 12.97 -18.26
CA ILE A 200 -22.59 13.70 -17.06
C ILE A 200 -21.81 12.79 -16.10
N GLY A 201 -22.28 11.58 -15.84
CA GLY A 201 -21.59 10.60 -14.99
C GLY A 201 -20.22 10.21 -15.54
N ARG A 202 -20.12 9.94 -16.86
CA ARG A 202 -18.84 9.67 -17.52
C ARG A 202 -17.88 10.84 -17.46
N ALA A 203 -18.38 12.06 -17.71
CA ALA A 203 -17.57 13.27 -17.64
C ALA A 203 -17.05 13.51 -16.23
N GLN A 204 -17.86 13.26 -15.20
CA GLN A 204 -17.44 13.36 -13.80
C GLN A 204 -16.39 12.31 -13.44
N ASP A 205 -16.56 11.06 -13.85
CA ASP A 205 -15.58 9.99 -13.63
C ASP A 205 -14.24 10.31 -14.31
N ALA A 206 -14.28 10.80 -15.56
CA ALA A 206 -13.09 11.24 -16.28
C ALA A 206 -12.39 12.41 -15.57
N LEU A 207 -13.14 13.39 -15.08
CA LEU A 207 -12.60 14.52 -14.31
C LEU A 207 -11.92 14.03 -13.02
N ASN A 208 -12.53 13.11 -12.29
CA ASN A 208 -11.94 12.54 -11.07
C ASN A 208 -10.64 11.77 -11.37
N ILE A 209 -10.55 11.07 -12.50
CA ILE A 209 -9.32 10.39 -12.96
C ILE A 209 -8.25 11.43 -13.31
N LEU A 210 -8.60 12.48 -14.06
CA LEU A 210 -7.66 13.55 -14.43
C LEU A 210 -7.10 14.27 -13.19
N GLN A 211 -7.94 14.55 -12.19
CA GLN A 211 -7.50 15.12 -10.92
C GLN A 211 -6.56 14.20 -10.15
N LEU A 212 -6.76 12.88 -10.22
CA LEU A 212 -5.84 11.91 -9.62
C LEU A 212 -4.50 11.89 -10.36
N ILE A 213 -4.51 11.92 -11.69
CA ILE A 213 -3.29 12.00 -12.51
C ILE A 213 -2.53 13.30 -12.19
N GLU A 214 -3.22 14.43 -12.15
CA GLU A 214 -2.64 15.72 -11.76
C GLU A 214 -1.96 15.64 -10.38
N ARG A 215 -2.60 15.02 -9.38
CA ARG A 215 -1.98 14.81 -8.06
C ARG A 215 -0.74 13.92 -8.14
N LEU A 216 -0.77 12.83 -8.92
CA LEU A 216 0.37 11.93 -9.08
C LEU A 216 1.58 12.62 -9.74
N GLU A 217 1.33 13.58 -10.63
CA GLU A 217 2.37 14.32 -11.35
C GLU A 217 2.89 15.55 -10.59
N THR A 218 2.00 16.28 -9.91
CA THR A 218 2.32 17.60 -9.34
C THR A 218 2.52 17.60 -7.83
N ALA A 219 1.89 16.68 -7.09
CA ALA A 219 1.98 16.70 -5.63
C ALA A 219 3.26 16.02 -5.12
N LEU A 220 3.80 15.05 -5.85
CA LEU A 220 4.95 14.26 -5.41
C LEU A 220 6.28 14.91 -5.86
N PRO A 221 7.34 14.86 -5.03
CA PRO A 221 8.68 15.32 -5.41
C PRO A 221 9.32 14.54 -6.57
N SER A 222 8.81 13.35 -6.88
CA SER A 222 9.29 12.49 -7.95
C SER A 222 8.10 11.80 -8.61
N PRO A 223 8.08 11.64 -9.95
CA PRO A 223 6.98 10.99 -10.64
C PRO A 223 6.86 9.51 -10.25
N MET A 224 5.63 9.04 -10.14
CA MET A 224 5.32 7.62 -9.97
C MET A 224 4.95 6.98 -11.31
N ILE A 225 5.44 5.75 -11.49
CA ILE A 225 5.12 4.86 -12.58
C ILE A 225 4.03 3.90 -12.12
N ALA A 226 2.86 3.97 -12.74
CA ALA A 226 1.75 3.06 -12.49
C ALA A 226 1.70 1.95 -13.56
N CYS A 227 1.99 0.71 -13.17
CA CYS A 227 2.10 -0.41 -14.11
C CYS A 227 0.82 -1.26 -14.28
N ASP A 228 -0.16 -1.19 -13.36
CA ASP A 228 -1.40 -1.97 -13.43
C ASP A 228 -2.62 -1.06 -13.19
N VAL A 229 -2.74 -0.01 -14.00
CA VAL A 229 -3.83 0.96 -13.90
C VAL A 229 -5.13 0.31 -14.36
N LYS A 230 -6.02 0.05 -13.41
CA LYS A 230 -7.35 -0.49 -13.64
C LYS A 230 -8.34 0.18 -12.71
N LEU A 231 -9.58 0.28 -13.16
CA LEU A 231 -10.67 0.87 -12.37
C LEU A 231 -10.92 0.12 -11.06
N GLU A 232 -10.66 -1.19 -11.03
CA GLU A 232 -10.72 -2.01 -9.80
C GLU A 232 -9.67 -1.64 -8.74
N ASN A 233 -8.60 -0.94 -9.15
CA ASN A 233 -7.54 -0.46 -8.26
C ASN A 233 -7.78 0.99 -7.81
N LEU A 234 -8.92 1.58 -8.17
CA LEU A 234 -9.32 2.94 -7.79
C LEU A 234 -10.58 2.90 -6.92
N GLY A 235 -10.64 3.79 -5.94
CA GLY A 235 -11.77 3.89 -5.02
C GLY A 235 -12.06 5.32 -4.60
N PHE A 236 -13.31 5.58 -4.22
CA PHE A 236 -13.75 6.88 -3.74
C PHE A 236 -13.72 6.89 -2.21
N CYS A 237 -12.95 7.82 -1.63
CA CYS A 237 -12.78 7.94 -0.18
C CYS A 237 -13.81 8.88 0.46
N SER A 238 -13.70 9.10 1.78
CA SER A 238 -14.74 9.77 2.59
C SER A 238 -14.99 11.26 2.27
N GLU A 239 -14.25 11.83 1.32
CA GLU A 239 -14.43 13.20 0.80
C GLU A 239 -14.81 13.24 -0.69
N GLY A 240 -15.14 12.09 -1.29
CA GLY A 240 -15.49 11.99 -2.72
C GLY A 240 -14.28 12.07 -3.65
N ASP A 241 -13.06 12.09 -3.09
CA ASP A 241 -11.83 12.06 -3.84
C ASP A 241 -11.48 10.65 -4.30
N LEU A 242 -11.10 10.53 -5.57
CA LEU A 242 -10.63 9.28 -6.15
C LEU A 242 -9.17 9.02 -5.76
N ARG A 243 -8.90 7.84 -5.20
CA ARG A 243 -7.57 7.42 -4.75
C ARG A 243 -7.21 6.02 -5.25
N VAL A 244 -5.92 5.71 -5.21
CA VAL A 244 -5.39 4.40 -5.57
C VAL A 244 -5.52 3.45 -4.37
N ILE A 245 -6.38 2.43 -4.48
CA ILE A 245 -6.67 1.48 -3.39
C ILE A 245 -5.85 0.19 -3.45
N ASP A 246 -5.10 -0.02 -4.54
CA ASP A 246 -4.07 -1.05 -4.66
C ASP A 246 -2.81 -0.41 -5.26
N SER A 247 -1.83 -0.13 -4.40
CA SER A 247 -0.59 0.55 -4.79
C SER A 247 0.56 -0.42 -5.08
N THR A 248 0.30 -1.74 -5.13
CA THR A 248 1.37 -2.75 -5.21
C THR A 248 2.15 -2.71 -6.53
N SER A 249 1.57 -2.09 -7.56
CA SER A 249 2.13 -1.88 -8.90
C SER A 249 2.54 -0.43 -9.20
N TYR A 250 2.69 0.40 -8.16
CA TYR A 250 3.04 1.82 -8.30
C TYR A 250 4.47 2.05 -7.81
N PHE A 251 5.39 2.36 -8.73
CA PHE A 251 6.82 2.44 -8.45
C PHE A 251 7.35 3.86 -8.62
N PHE A 252 8.39 4.23 -7.88
CA PHE A 252 9.20 5.39 -8.21
C PHE A 252 10.36 4.98 -9.10
N ASN A 253 11.00 5.95 -9.76
CA ASN A 253 12.14 5.69 -10.65
C ASN A 253 13.26 4.88 -9.98
N VAL A 254 13.53 5.11 -8.69
CA VAL A 254 14.55 4.38 -7.92
C VAL A 254 14.21 2.89 -7.72
N SER A 255 12.94 2.53 -7.86
CA SER A 255 12.40 1.23 -7.48
C SER A 255 11.72 0.51 -8.64
N THR A 256 11.95 0.98 -9.86
CA THR A 256 11.40 0.34 -11.04
C THR A 256 11.87 -1.12 -11.11
N PRO A 257 10.94 -2.08 -11.19
CA PRO A 257 11.28 -3.48 -11.25
C PRO A 257 12.19 -3.76 -12.45
N ARG A 258 13.15 -4.67 -12.26
CA ARG A 258 14.10 -5.02 -13.31
C ARG A 258 13.40 -5.65 -14.52
N PRO A 259 13.95 -5.45 -15.73
CA PRO A 259 13.44 -6.07 -16.96
C PRO A 259 13.29 -7.58 -16.76
N SER A 260 12.08 -8.10 -16.99
CA SER A 260 11.78 -9.53 -16.83
C SER A 260 11.97 -10.35 -18.10
N GLN A 261 12.18 -9.70 -19.25
CA GLN A 261 12.33 -10.38 -20.53
C GLN A 261 13.52 -9.84 -21.32
N PRO A 262 14.36 -10.73 -21.87
CA PRO A 262 15.31 -10.36 -22.90
C PRO A 262 14.54 -9.91 -24.14
N CYS A 263 15.06 -8.89 -24.81
CA CYS A 263 14.47 -8.37 -26.03
C CYS A 263 15.59 -8.12 -27.05
N SER A 264 15.27 -8.25 -28.34
CA SER A 264 16.29 -8.33 -29.40
C SER A 264 16.19 -7.23 -30.45
N VAL A 265 15.10 -6.45 -30.45
CA VAL A 265 14.82 -5.43 -31.47
C VAL A 265 14.68 -4.08 -30.79
N THR A 266 15.65 -3.20 -30.96
CA THR A 266 15.62 -1.85 -30.36
C THR A 266 14.37 -1.12 -30.81
N GLY A 267 13.70 -0.43 -29.89
CA GLY A 267 12.48 0.30 -30.18
C GLY A 267 11.21 -0.56 -30.20
N SER A 268 11.32 -1.89 -30.15
CA SER A 268 10.13 -2.75 -30.12
C SER A 268 9.40 -2.65 -28.77
N PRO A 269 8.05 -2.66 -28.76
CA PRO A 269 7.28 -2.63 -27.53
C PRO A 269 7.54 -3.90 -26.73
N CYS A 270 7.80 -3.74 -25.44
CA CYS A 270 8.02 -4.83 -24.52
C CYS A 270 7.35 -4.52 -23.18
N HIS A 271 7.39 -5.47 -22.24
CA HIS A 271 6.79 -5.27 -20.93
C HIS A 271 7.76 -5.61 -19.80
N ILE A 272 7.72 -4.79 -18.77
CA ILE A 272 8.47 -4.93 -17.52
C ILE A 272 7.48 -5.37 -16.44
N TRP A 273 7.96 -6.16 -15.48
CA TRP A 273 7.20 -6.64 -14.31
C TRP A 273 5.90 -7.39 -14.66
N GLN A 274 5.99 -8.73 -14.68
CA GLN A 274 4.85 -9.62 -14.91
C GLN A 274 4.01 -9.28 -16.17
N ARG A 275 4.65 -8.65 -17.16
CA ARG A 275 4.04 -8.16 -18.41
C ARG A 275 2.98 -7.07 -18.25
N ARG A 276 3.00 -6.28 -17.17
CA ARG A 276 2.00 -5.22 -16.94
C ARG A 276 2.51 -3.82 -17.23
N CYS A 277 3.79 -3.55 -16.99
CA CYS A 277 4.34 -2.24 -17.28
C CYS A 277 4.81 -2.15 -18.73
N PRO A 278 4.28 -1.25 -19.57
CA PRO A 278 4.76 -1.07 -20.94
C PRO A 278 6.15 -0.43 -20.95
N GLY A 279 7.01 -0.90 -21.87
CA GLY A 279 8.36 -0.41 -22.06
C GLY A 279 8.81 -0.52 -23.51
N THR A 280 10.05 -0.10 -23.76
CA THR A 280 10.69 -0.14 -25.07
C THR A 280 11.97 -0.95 -24.98
N CYS A 281 12.23 -1.79 -25.97
CA CYS A 281 13.43 -2.61 -25.97
C CYS A 281 14.69 -1.79 -26.28
N ASP A 282 15.73 -1.96 -25.47
CA ASP A 282 17.10 -1.55 -25.75
C ASP A 282 17.88 -2.80 -26.15
N ALA A 283 18.04 -3.06 -27.46
CA ALA A 283 18.69 -4.29 -27.92
C ALA A 283 20.21 -4.29 -27.74
N LEU A 284 20.85 -3.12 -27.55
CA LEU A 284 22.27 -3.05 -27.19
C LEU A 284 22.49 -3.65 -25.80
N ARG A 285 21.57 -3.39 -24.89
CA ARG A 285 21.57 -3.97 -23.54
C ARG A 285 20.80 -5.29 -23.45
N GLY A 286 20.07 -5.67 -24.50
CA GLY A 286 19.21 -6.85 -24.55
C GLY A 286 18.06 -6.83 -23.56
N VAL A 287 17.63 -5.65 -23.09
CA VAL A 287 16.66 -5.50 -21.99
C VAL A 287 15.55 -4.51 -22.31
N CYS A 288 14.36 -4.78 -21.78
CA CYS A 288 13.24 -3.86 -21.83
C CYS A 288 13.44 -2.70 -20.84
N VAL A 289 13.46 -1.47 -21.31
CA VAL A 289 13.54 -0.26 -20.47
C VAL A 289 12.19 0.45 -20.39
N MET A 290 11.92 1.12 -19.28
CA MET A 290 10.68 1.89 -19.14
C MET A 290 10.63 2.97 -20.22
N ARG A 291 9.45 3.15 -20.83
CA ARG A 291 9.26 4.23 -21.80
C ARG A 291 9.17 5.54 -21.01
N ASN A 292 10.21 6.37 -21.10
CA ASN A 292 10.16 7.72 -20.55
C ASN A 292 9.15 8.52 -21.37
N SER A 293 7.99 8.85 -20.80
CA SER A 293 6.92 9.64 -21.41
C SER A 293 7.28 11.12 -21.66
N VAL A 294 8.58 11.48 -21.60
CA VAL A 294 9.02 12.88 -21.68
C VAL A 294 8.91 13.43 -23.10
N ASN A 295 8.78 12.57 -24.12
CA ASN A 295 8.58 12.99 -25.50
C ASN A 295 7.31 12.33 -26.06
N LEU A 296 6.16 12.96 -25.82
CA LEU A 296 5.02 12.90 -26.74
C LEU A 296 5.23 14.02 -27.76
N GLU A 297 5.99 13.72 -28.82
CA GLU A 297 5.86 14.37 -30.12
C GLU A 297 5.10 13.43 -31.05
#